data_AF-A0A7U9SD76-F1
#
_entry.id   AF-A0A7U9SD76-F1
#
_cell.length_a   1.000
_cell.length_b   1.000
_cell.length_c   1.000
_cell.angle_alpha   90.00
_cell.angle_beta   90.00
_cell.angle_gamma   90.00
#
_symmetry.space_group_name_H-M   'P 1'
#
loop_
_entity.id
_entity.type
_entity.pdbx_description
1 polymer ?
#
loop_
_entity_poly.entity_id
_entity_poly.type
_entity_poly.pdbx_seq_one_letter_code
_entity_poly.pdbx_strand_id
1 'polypeptide(L)'
;MIDLEYSRYMTELLMDNRLTEKLRSRRFDALRKMRGLTAQYEEEGFLPELVETVFCKKADFIMKAKTKTELEEIAKPSTPRYSGGAFYPGSPYHVEEEELILWSKTSLKAPLIPQGYKRYQELFEEYVKEEARNEAA
;
A
#
# COMPACT_ATOMS: atom_id res chain seq x y z
N MET A 1 -3.31 6.92 13.18
CA MET A 1 -4.28 7.81 12.49
C MET A 1 -3.66 8.29 11.19
N ILE A 2 -4.19 7.83 10.05
CA ILE A 2 -3.60 8.06 8.73
C ILE A 2 -3.36 9.53 8.37
N ASP A 3 -4.18 10.47 8.85
CA ASP A 3 -4.00 11.90 8.57
C ASP A 3 -2.78 12.50 9.31
N LEU A 4 -2.48 11.99 10.51
CA LEU A 4 -1.26 12.36 11.23
C LEU A 4 -0.04 11.84 10.49
N GLU A 5 -0.10 10.60 10.02
CA GLU A 5 0.95 9.98 9.20
C GLU A 5 1.15 10.73 7.89
N TYR A 6 0.07 11.08 7.19
CA TYR A 6 0.13 11.91 5.99
C TYR A 6 0.80 13.26 6.27
N SER A 7 0.40 13.96 7.33
CA SER A 7 1.01 15.22 7.74
C SER A 7 2.50 15.07 8.06
N ARG A 8 2.91 13.96 8.70
CA ARG A 8 4.31 13.64 8.99
C ARG A 8 5.13 13.54 7.70
N TYR A 9 4.71 12.71 6.75
CA TYR A 9 5.40 12.54 5.47
C TYR A 9 5.48 13.84 4.66
N MET A 10 4.40 14.62 4.64
CA MET A 10 4.37 15.90 3.94
C MET A 10 5.35 16.89 4.56
N THR A 11 5.40 16.96 5.89
CA THR A 11 6.36 17.81 6.61
C THR A 11 7.79 17.38 6.33
N GLU A 12 8.10 16.09 6.42
CA GLU A 12 9.43 15.55 6.13
C GLU A 12 9.87 15.88 4.70
N LEU A 13 8.99 15.71 3.71
CA LEU A 13 9.27 16.03 2.31
C LEU A 13 9.56 17.52 2.10
N LEU A 14 8.81 18.40 2.76
CA LEU A 14 8.99 19.85 2.65
C LEU A 14 10.26 20.33 3.34
N MET A 15 10.67 19.68 4.42
CA MET A 15 11.89 20.02 5.17
C MET A 15 13.18 19.44 4.55
N ASP A 16 13.06 18.52 3.59
CA ASP A 16 14.23 17.96 2.90
C ASP A 16 14.82 18.95 1.87
N ASN A 17 15.82 19.70 2.33
CA ASN A 17 16.58 20.66 1.55
C ASN A 17 17.53 20.01 0.52
N ARG A 18 17.70 18.68 0.53
CA ARG A 18 18.58 17.96 -0.40
C ARG A 18 17.88 17.65 -1.73
N LEU A 19 16.55 17.76 -1.77
CA LEU A 19 15.76 17.47 -2.96
C LEU A 19 15.73 18.65 -3.93
N THR A 20 15.82 18.34 -5.21
CA THR A 20 15.46 19.30 -6.26
C THR A 20 13.96 19.61 -6.20
N GLU A 21 13.56 20.83 -6.54
CA GLU A 21 12.13 21.22 -6.61
C GLU A 21 11.30 20.26 -7.46
N LYS A 22 11.86 19.82 -8.59
CA LYS A 22 11.21 18.89 -9.50
C LYS A 22 10.95 17.52 -8.85
N LEU A 23 11.90 16.98 -8.09
CA LEU A 23 11.71 15.70 -7.41
C LEU A 23 10.77 15.86 -6.20
N ARG A 24 10.88 16.97 -5.46
CA ARG A 24 9.98 17.30 -4.35
C ARG A 24 8.53 17.38 -4.82
N SER A 25 8.25 18.14 -5.87
CA SER A 25 6.91 18.25 -6.46
C SER A 25 6.36 16.90 -6.91
N ARG A 26 7.18 16.05 -7.54
CA ARG A 26 6.74 14.71 -7.96
C ARG A 26 6.39 13.80 -6.79
N ARG A 27 7.18 13.81 -5.72
CA ARG A 27 6.88 13.04 -4.50
C ARG A 27 5.65 13.57 -3.79
N PHE A 28 5.48 14.90 -3.75
CA PHE A 28 4.29 15.54 -3.18
C PHE A 28 3.02 15.08 -3.91
N ASP A 29 3.03 15.12 -5.24
CA ASP A 29 1.90 14.67 -6.04
C ASP A 29 1.61 13.17 -5.83
N ALA A 30 2.66 12.35 -5.70
CA ALA A 30 2.51 10.93 -5.42
C ALA A 30 1.91 10.66 -4.03
N LEU A 31 2.38 11.34 -2.98
CA LEU A 31 1.82 11.22 -1.62
C LEU A 31 0.35 11.65 -1.58
N ARG A 32 0.02 12.76 -2.25
CA ARG A 32 -1.37 13.24 -2.36
C ARG A 32 -2.26 12.21 -3.05
N LYS A 33 -1.80 11.60 -4.15
CA LYS A 33 -2.53 10.54 -4.84
C LYS A 33 -2.71 9.31 -3.95
N MET A 34 -1.67 8.89 -3.24
CA MET A 34 -1.75 7.75 -2.32
C MET A 34 -2.74 8.00 -1.18
N ARG A 35 -2.78 9.21 -0.60
CA ARG A 35 -3.79 9.56 0.41
C ARG A 35 -5.21 9.49 -0.16
N GLY A 36 -5.41 9.94 -1.40
CA GLY A 36 -6.70 9.83 -2.08
C GLY A 36 -7.11 8.38 -2.32
N LEU A 37 -6.18 7.50 -2.69
CA LEU A 37 -6.45 6.06 -2.84
C LEU A 37 -6.81 5.43 -1.50
N THR A 38 -6.07 5.72 -0.44
CA THR A 38 -6.38 5.15 0.88
C THR A 38 -7.67 5.69 1.47
N ALA A 39 -8.04 6.94 1.18
CA ALA A 39 -9.37 7.46 1.51
C ALA A 39 -10.50 6.65 0.87
N GLN A 40 -10.33 6.19 -0.38
CA GLN A 40 -11.31 5.30 -1.00
C GLN A 40 -11.43 3.96 -0.26
N TYR A 41 -10.32 3.40 0.22
CA TYR A 41 -10.37 2.18 1.04
C TYR A 41 -11.06 2.41 2.39
N GLU A 42 -10.88 3.58 3.02
CA GLU A 42 -11.64 3.97 4.23
C GLU A 42 -13.14 4.08 3.93
N GLU A 43 -13.53 4.73 2.83
CA GLU A 43 -14.93 4.87 2.39
C GLU A 43 -15.58 3.52 2.07
N GLU A 44 -14.79 2.55 1.58
CA GLU A 44 -15.22 1.17 1.33
C GLU A 44 -15.34 0.33 2.61
N GLY A 45 -14.98 0.87 3.78
CA GLY A 45 -15.16 0.24 5.09
C GLY A 45 -14.03 -0.70 5.50
N PHE A 46 -12.84 -0.59 4.90
CA PHE A 46 -11.67 -1.34 5.35
C PHE A 46 -11.17 -0.85 6.72
N LEU A 47 -10.52 -1.75 7.46
CA LEU A 47 -10.00 -1.45 8.79
C LEU A 47 -9.02 -0.26 8.74
N PRO A 48 -9.17 0.77 9.60
CA PRO A 48 -8.30 1.95 9.58
C PRO A 48 -6.81 1.61 9.67
N GLU A 49 -6.44 0.65 10.50
CA GLU A 49 -5.05 0.22 10.75
C GLU A 49 -4.44 -0.46 9.52
N LEU A 50 -5.22 -1.29 8.83
CA LEU A 50 -4.83 -1.92 7.57
C LEU A 50 -4.60 -0.86 6.49
N VAL A 51 -5.52 0.10 6.36
CA VAL A 51 -5.43 1.17 5.36
C VAL A 51 -4.26 2.13 5.65
N GLU A 52 -4.03 2.46 6.91
CA GLU A 52 -2.88 3.24 7.37
C GLU A 52 -1.56 2.52 7.05
N THR A 53 -1.48 1.21 7.29
CA THR A 53 -0.31 0.39 6.96
C THR A 53 0.00 0.44 5.46
N VAL A 54 -1.03 0.31 4.60
CA VAL A 54 -0.87 0.46 3.14
C VAL A 54 -0.30 1.82 2.78
N PHE A 55 -0.87 2.89 3.34
CA PHE A 55 -0.41 4.24 3.09
C PHE A 55 1.06 4.43 3.51
N CYS A 56 1.41 4.04 4.73
CA CYS A 56 2.77 4.20 5.26
C CYS A 56 3.80 3.45 4.42
N LYS A 57 3.56 2.17 4.10
CA LYS A 57 4.49 1.38 3.27
C LYS A 57 4.68 1.99 1.87
N LYS A 58 3.59 2.46 1.23
CA LYS A 58 3.67 3.13 -0.08
C LYS A 58 4.35 4.50 0.01
N ALA A 59 4.08 5.27 1.07
CA ALA A 59 4.72 6.56 1.33
C ALA A 59 6.23 6.41 1.52
N ASP A 60 6.68 5.38 2.26
CA ASP A 60 8.09 5.04 2.41
C ASP A 60 8.78 4.78 1.06
N PHE A 61 8.12 4.06 0.15
CA PHE A 61 8.66 3.87 -1.20
C PHE A 61 8.73 5.20 -1.97
N ILE A 62 7.70 6.05 -1.87
CA ILE A 62 7.69 7.38 -2.51
C ILE A 62 8.84 8.26 -2.01
N MET A 63 9.09 8.25 -0.69
CA MET A 63 10.18 9.01 -0.07
C MET A 63 11.57 8.50 -0.48
N LYS A 64 11.68 7.25 -0.94
CA LYS A 64 12.94 6.67 -1.43
C LYS A 64 13.11 6.79 -2.96
N ALA A 65 12.01 6.91 -3.71
CA ALA A 65 12.02 6.95 -5.17
C ALA A 65 12.78 8.16 -5.73
N LYS A 66 13.62 7.94 -6.74
CA LYS A 66 14.48 8.96 -7.36
C LYS A 66 13.99 9.39 -8.74
N THR A 67 13.19 8.55 -9.37
CA THR A 67 12.74 8.74 -10.75
C THR A 67 11.23 8.83 -10.86
N LYS A 68 10.76 9.39 -11.98
CA LYS A 68 9.34 9.43 -12.31
C LYS A 68 8.76 8.03 -12.50
N THR A 69 9.52 7.14 -13.15
CA THR A 69 9.10 5.77 -13.44
C THR A 69 8.91 4.95 -12.15
N GLU A 70 9.80 5.10 -11.16
CA GLU A 70 9.62 4.45 -9.85
C GLU A 70 8.34 4.94 -9.17
N LEU A 71 8.08 6.25 -9.17
CA LEU A 71 6.85 6.81 -8.59
C LEU A 71 5.58 6.30 -9.29
N GLU A 72 5.61 6.18 -10.62
CA GLU A 72 4.51 5.60 -11.39
C GLU A 72 4.31 4.12 -11.07
N GLU A 73 5.37 3.37 -10.82
CA GLU A 73 5.29 1.96 -10.42
C GLU A 73 4.75 1.80 -9.00
N ILE A 74 5.19 2.64 -8.05
CA ILE A 74 4.72 2.61 -6.66
C ILE A 74 3.22 2.89 -6.58
N ALA A 75 2.74 3.83 -7.39
CA ALA A 75 1.33 4.23 -7.44
C ALA A 75 0.39 3.15 -8.00
N LYS A 76 0.93 2.10 -8.63
CA LYS A 76 0.10 0.97 -9.08
C LYS A 76 -0.40 0.17 -7.88
N PRO A 77 -1.63 -0.35 -7.92
CA PRO A 77 -2.13 -1.28 -6.93
C PRO A 77 -1.20 -2.50 -6.83
N SER A 78 -1.03 -3.03 -5.62
CA SER A 78 -0.23 -4.23 -5.33
C SER A 78 -0.92 -5.51 -5.82
N THR A 79 -1.13 -5.60 -7.13
CA THR A 79 -1.74 -6.76 -7.77
C THR A 79 -0.68 -7.85 -7.95
N PRO A 80 -0.90 -9.07 -7.44
CA PRO A 80 0.07 -10.13 -7.55
C PRO A 80 0.15 -10.69 -8.98
N ARG A 81 1.31 -11.22 -9.35
CA ARG A 81 1.53 -11.94 -10.60
C ARG A 81 1.31 -13.43 -10.39
N TYR A 82 0.44 -14.03 -11.19
CA TYR A 82 0.25 -15.48 -11.21
C TYR A 82 1.26 -16.16 -12.16
N SER A 83 2.01 -17.13 -11.66
CA SER A 83 2.94 -17.93 -12.45
C SER A 83 3.08 -19.33 -11.86
N GLY A 84 3.07 -20.36 -12.71
CA GLY A 84 3.36 -21.73 -12.27
C GLY A 84 2.46 -22.29 -11.16
N GLY A 85 1.22 -21.78 -11.01
CA GLY A 85 0.30 -22.22 -9.95
C GLY A 85 0.37 -21.42 -8.65
N ALA A 86 1.22 -20.39 -8.58
CA ALA A 86 1.40 -19.56 -7.39
C ALA A 86 1.30 -18.06 -7.69
N PHE A 87 1.00 -17.29 -6.65
CA PHE A 87 0.99 -15.82 -6.69
C PHE A 87 2.30 -15.28 -6.12
N TYR A 88 2.85 -14.27 -6.80
CA TYR A 88 4.09 -13.60 -6.42
C TYR A 88 3.88 -12.09 -6.39
N PRO A 89 4.70 -11.35 -5.63
CA PRO A 89 4.74 -9.88 -5.71
C PRO A 89 4.84 -9.40 -7.16
N GLY A 90 3.94 -8.46 -7.51
CA GLY A 90 3.85 -7.92 -8.86
C GLY A 90 5.04 -7.02 -9.21
N SER A 91 5.54 -6.28 -8.22
CA SER A 91 6.66 -5.34 -8.35
C SER A 91 7.52 -5.29 -7.07
N PRO A 92 8.68 -4.60 -7.09
CA PRO A 92 9.48 -4.34 -5.88
C PRO A 92 8.79 -3.43 -4.84
N TYR A 93 7.67 -2.79 -5.20
CA TYR A 93 6.91 -1.86 -4.36
C TYR A 93 5.55 -2.45 -3.95
N HIS A 94 5.48 -3.78 -3.96
CA HIS A 94 4.29 -4.54 -3.60
C HIS A 94 4.05 -4.47 -2.10
N VAL A 95 2.80 -4.19 -1.72
CA VAL A 95 2.35 -4.12 -0.33
C VAL A 95 1.28 -5.19 -0.14
N GLU A 96 1.56 -6.14 0.75
CA GLU A 96 0.71 -7.30 0.98
C GLU A 96 -0.63 -6.94 1.63
N GLU A 97 -0.67 -5.91 2.47
CA GLU A 97 -1.90 -5.36 3.02
C GLU A 97 -2.82 -4.79 1.93
N GLU A 98 -2.24 -4.20 0.88
CA GLU A 98 -3.01 -3.71 -0.26
C GLU A 98 -3.47 -4.90 -1.11
N GLU A 99 -2.63 -5.92 -1.31
CA GLU A 99 -3.04 -7.17 -1.95
C GLU A 99 -4.24 -7.81 -1.21
N LEU A 100 -4.22 -7.83 0.12
CA LEU A 100 -5.31 -8.33 0.96
C LEU A 100 -6.62 -7.59 0.70
N ILE A 101 -6.57 -6.24 0.66
CA ILE A 101 -7.71 -5.39 0.30
C ILE A 101 -8.22 -5.76 -1.11
N LEU A 102 -7.32 -5.88 -2.10
CA LEU A 102 -7.69 -6.20 -3.47
C LEU A 102 -8.33 -7.60 -3.61
N TRP A 103 -7.85 -8.59 -2.86
CA TRP A 103 -8.47 -9.92 -2.81
C TRP A 103 -9.87 -9.88 -2.21
N SER A 104 -10.05 -9.14 -1.12
CA SER A 104 -11.37 -8.91 -0.52
C SER A 104 -12.35 -8.29 -1.54
N LYS A 105 -11.95 -7.18 -2.19
CA LYS A 105 -12.76 -6.52 -3.24
C LYS A 105 -13.08 -7.45 -4.41
N THR A 106 -12.14 -8.30 -4.81
CA THR A 106 -12.33 -9.24 -5.91
C THR A 106 -13.30 -10.34 -5.52
N SER A 107 -13.22 -10.86 -4.29
CA SER A 107 -14.10 -11.90 -3.77
C SER A 107 -15.58 -11.46 -3.73
N LEU A 108 -15.84 -10.16 -3.53
CA LEU A 108 -17.18 -9.58 -3.57
C LEU A 108 -17.78 -9.55 -4.98
N LYS A 109 -16.94 -9.55 -6.03
CA LYS A 109 -17.39 -9.52 -7.43
C LYS A 109 -17.63 -10.91 -7.99
N ALA A 110 -16.76 -11.87 -7.66
CA ALA A 110 -16.87 -13.25 -8.10
C ALA A 110 -16.08 -14.18 -7.17
N PRO A 111 -16.44 -15.49 -7.12
CA PRO A 111 -15.64 -16.49 -6.40
C PRO A 111 -14.19 -16.49 -6.88
N LEU A 112 -13.25 -16.50 -5.94
CA LEU A 112 -11.84 -16.60 -6.25
C LEU A 112 -11.51 -18.02 -6.74
N ILE A 113 -10.56 -18.12 -7.67
CA ILE A 113 -9.96 -19.42 -8.01
C ILE A 113 -9.27 -20.02 -6.78
N PRO A 114 -9.12 -21.35 -6.68
CA PRO A 114 -8.57 -22.00 -5.48
C PRO A 114 -7.22 -21.43 -5.02
N GLN A 115 -6.33 -21.12 -5.96
CA GLN A 115 -5.02 -20.53 -5.68
C GLN A 115 -5.14 -19.11 -5.11
N GLY A 116 -6.10 -18.32 -5.62
CA GLY A 116 -6.33 -16.94 -5.16
C GLY A 116 -6.97 -16.92 -3.79
N TYR A 117 -7.93 -17.82 -3.56
CA TYR A 117 -8.51 -18.03 -2.23
C TYR A 117 -7.46 -18.43 -1.21
N LYS A 118 -6.57 -19.38 -1.56
CA LYS A 118 -5.46 -19.80 -0.69
C LYS A 118 -4.54 -18.62 -0.34
N ARG A 119 -4.10 -17.84 -1.34
CA ARG A 119 -3.25 -16.67 -1.10
C ARG A 119 -3.96 -15.62 -0.24
N TYR A 120 -5.25 -15.40 -0.47
CA TYR A 120 -6.05 -14.48 0.33
C TYR A 120 -6.10 -14.90 1.81
N GLN A 121 -6.30 -16.20 2.08
CA GLN A 121 -6.27 -16.74 3.43
C GLN A 121 -4.89 -16.60 4.08
N GLU A 122 -3.81 -16.92 3.36
CA GLU A 122 -2.43 -16.79 3.85
C GLU A 122 -2.14 -15.35 4.31
N LEU A 123 -2.50 -14.36 3.48
CA LEU A 123 -2.34 -12.94 3.82
C LEU A 123 -3.18 -12.51 5.02
N PHE A 124 -4.41 -13.00 5.10
CA PHE A 124 -5.29 -12.66 6.22
C PHE A 124 -4.75 -13.22 7.54
N GLU A 125 -4.29 -14.48 7.54
CA GLU A 125 -3.69 -15.09 8.72
C GLU A 125 -2.40 -14.40 9.15
N GLU A 126 -1.56 -13.98 8.20
CA GLU A 126 -0.34 -13.23 8.47
C GLU A 126 -0.66 -11.88 9.10
N TYR A 127 -1.57 -11.11 8.50
CA TYR A 127 -2.02 -9.83 9.02
C TYR A 127 -2.55 -9.93 10.46
N VAL A 128 -3.44 -10.90 10.74
CA VAL A 128 -4.00 -11.09 12.10
C VAL A 128 -2.91 -11.48 13.11
N LYS A 129 -1.92 -12.30 12.71
CA LYS A 129 -0.80 -12.68 13.58
C LYS A 129 0.10 -11.48 13.89
N GLU A 130 0.33 -10.59 12.92
CA GLU A 130 1.10 -9.37 13.13
C GLU A 130 0.36 -8.39 14.04
N GLU A 131 -0.94 -8.18 13.82
CA GLU A 131 -1.76 -7.30 14.66
C GLU A 131 -1.75 -7.76 16.12
N ALA A 132 -1.95 -9.06 16.37
CA ALA A 132 -1.90 -9.64 17.70
C ALA A 132 -0.53 -9.48 18.39
N ARG A 133 0.57 -9.42 17.63
CA ARG A 133 1.91 -9.14 18.19
C ARG A 133 2.07 -7.67 18.55
N ASN A 134 1.52 -6.77 17.72
CA ASN A 134 1.59 -5.33 17.95
C ASN A 134 0.77 -4.91 19.18
N GLU A 135 -0.38 -5.53 19.41
CA GLU A 135 -1.19 -5.30 20.62
C GLU A 135 -0.54 -5.78 21.93
N ALA A 136 0.38 -6.75 21.84
CA ALA A 136 1.05 -7.36 22.99
C ALA A 136 2.38 -6.68 23.38
N ALA A 137 2.84 -5.68 22.61
CA ALA A 137 4.12 -4.98 22.76
C ALA A 137 3.96 -3.62 23.46
#